data_AF-A0AAD3T7J1-F1
#
_entry.id   AF-A0AAD3T7J1-F1
#
_cell.length_a   1.000
_cell.length_b   1.000
_cell.length_c   1.000
_cell.angle_alpha   90.00
_cell.angle_beta   90.00
_cell.angle_gamma   90.00
#
_symmetry.space_group_name_H-M   'P 1'
#
loop_
_entity.id
_entity.type
_entity.pdbx_description
1 polymer ?
#
loop_
_entity_poly.entity_id
_entity_poly.type
_entity_poly.pdbx_seq_one_letter_code
_entity_poly.pdbx_strand_id
1 'polypeptide(L)'
;MVDRDGNWDFHLRSLSASARDSNFASDPSLDASLFQSVKRLNELCKDEKSEDLVARVYPPMNKLFQRCVTSISQSRSSVGLLLLVILQFFLDFGEIVLHDADPSLRTFFRSCLSREFADPVIAEATIEFLVFNRRKLVTSFPALLPQFFPLLLKLIAWNGEKLEKSFLKIFPAVMSPGSFLPLFPSLVDLPILVVALEKVERSSGSLIGSGIASIQKSTAPEMLLALMDEAYTGSTIAGGGGDSESEDSSVIDAADPSFLEFLKDENDGIAERHWTSPGMASAVQAALNTPQSDRLMQSLKMAPRLLDVYFSVALRDVNDSLICALIPLLMTRNATIFPDRVYSYELRKRLLEFMLSAFQRCPDFIALLKKPIIDRLGEAYDSPEKTELALQLCWAIGEHGGGGESHKDAARELFESLELLLYENISSSRLGLRQDSTLISSGRGSLKPSKSRLLCFVVTAIAKLATYHRELLPRARVSLAKVARSRPSDERVWRRALDYLGLMNEPAICLSVLGPSQHSRAPMPNPGTVNWSEGGTKMIAHIPFYILAEQEGPPFHDFSFSDVLPRR
;
A
#
# COMPACT_ATOMS: atom_id res chain seq x y z
N MET A 1 -32.82 11.68 47.15
CA MET A 1 -33.16 10.45 46.40
C MET A 1 -34.39 10.60 45.50
N VAL A 2 -35.28 11.58 45.69
CA VAL A 2 -36.55 11.68 44.92
C VAL A 2 -36.39 12.32 43.52
N ASP A 3 -35.41 13.18 43.28
CA ASP A 3 -35.16 13.79 41.95
C ASP A 3 -34.45 12.86 40.94
N ARG A 4 -33.92 11.72 41.40
CA ARG A 4 -33.14 10.79 40.57
C ARG A 4 -34.03 9.83 39.79
N ASP A 5 -35.15 9.41 40.39
CA ASP A 5 -36.11 8.49 39.77
C ASP A 5 -36.96 9.14 38.67
N GLY A 6 -37.26 10.45 38.78
CA GLY A 6 -38.07 11.14 37.77
C GLY A 6 -37.35 11.35 36.43
N ASN A 7 -36.02 11.43 36.45
CA ASN A 7 -35.23 11.79 35.27
C ASN A 7 -35.01 10.60 34.32
N TRP A 8 -34.79 9.39 34.86
CA TRP A 8 -34.62 8.19 34.02
C TRP A 8 -35.96 7.75 33.40
N ASP A 9 -37.04 7.83 34.17
CA ASP A 9 -38.39 7.44 33.74
C ASP A 9 -38.87 8.31 32.57
N PHE A 10 -38.54 9.61 32.60
CA PHE A 10 -38.80 10.53 31.50
C PHE A 10 -38.08 10.10 30.22
N HIS A 11 -36.76 9.85 30.29
CA HIS A 11 -35.98 9.43 29.13
C HIS A 11 -36.40 8.05 28.60
N LEU A 12 -36.73 7.10 29.49
CA LEU A 12 -37.20 5.77 29.09
C LEU A 12 -38.59 5.82 28.42
N ARG A 13 -39.49 6.66 28.93
CA ARG A 13 -40.81 6.88 28.32
C ARG A 13 -40.70 7.55 26.96
N SER A 14 -39.82 8.56 26.82
CA SER A 14 -39.52 9.20 25.54
C SER A 14 -38.98 8.19 24.53
N LEU A 15 -38.00 7.38 24.93
CA LEU A 15 -37.44 6.30 24.11
C LEU A 15 -38.51 5.28 23.68
N SER A 16 -39.37 4.88 24.62
CA SER A 16 -40.42 3.88 24.39
C SER A 16 -41.56 4.39 23.50
N ALA A 17 -41.91 5.67 23.60
CA ALA A 17 -42.89 6.34 22.74
C ALA A 17 -42.34 6.43 21.31
N SER A 18 -41.11 6.90 21.15
CA SER A 18 -40.44 6.90 19.85
C SER A 18 -40.28 5.48 19.29
N ALA A 19 -39.98 4.46 20.10
CA ALA A 19 -39.91 3.08 19.59
C ALA A 19 -41.27 2.51 19.12
N ARG A 20 -42.41 3.14 19.43
CA ARG A 20 -43.76 2.71 19.05
C ARG A 20 -44.36 3.50 17.88
N ASP A 21 -43.99 4.77 17.71
CA ASP A 21 -44.59 5.62 16.67
C ASP A 21 -44.07 5.28 15.27
N SER A 22 -45.02 4.94 14.39
CA SER A 22 -44.83 4.51 12.99
C SER A 22 -44.87 5.66 11.98
N ASN A 23 -44.95 6.92 12.44
CA ASN A 23 -45.08 8.07 11.54
C ASN A 23 -43.72 8.51 11.01
N PHE A 24 -43.55 8.37 9.70
CA PHE A 24 -42.35 8.62 8.90
C PHE A 24 -41.95 10.10 8.74
N ALA A 25 -42.64 11.03 9.41
CA ALA A 25 -42.36 12.46 9.35
C ALA A 25 -41.64 12.90 10.64
N SER A 26 -40.32 12.75 10.69
CA SER A 26 -39.52 13.18 11.84
C SER A 26 -39.19 14.68 11.75
N ASP A 27 -39.74 15.44 12.70
CA ASP A 27 -39.34 16.81 12.99
C ASP A 27 -37.89 16.77 13.55
N PRO A 28 -36.94 17.58 13.01
CA PRO A 28 -35.54 17.62 13.49
C PRO A 28 -35.40 17.86 15.00
N SER A 29 -36.40 18.50 15.62
CA SER A 29 -36.43 18.74 17.06
C SER A 29 -36.65 17.45 17.89
N LEU A 30 -37.42 16.49 17.36
CA LEU A 30 -37.65 15.19 17.99
C LEU A 30 -36.37 14.35 17.99
N ASP A 31 -35.61 14.37 16.89
CA ASP A 31 -34.34 13.65 16.76
C ASP A 31 -33.28 14.14 17.77
N ALA A 32 -33.19 15.45 17.99
CA ALA A 32 -32.27 16.04 18.96
C ALA A 32 -32.61 15.65 20.41
N SER A 33 -33.91 15.65 20.75
CA SER A 33 -34.39 15.25 22.09
C SER A 33 -34.20 13.75 22.35
N LEU A 34 -34.37 12.93 21.31
CA LEU A 34 -34.15 11.49 21.36
C LEU A 34 -32.67 11.16 21.52
N PHE A 35 -31.80 11.83 20.78
CA PHE A 35 -30.35 11.70 20.91
C PHE A 35 -29.86 12.01 22.33
N GLN A 36 -30.32 13.13 22.91
CA GLN A 36 -30.00 13.49 24.29
C GLN A 36 -30.51 12.45 25.29
N SER A 37 -31.72 11.94 25.09
CA SER A 37 -32.31 10.93 25.98
C SER A 37 -31.55 9.61 25.95
N VAL A 38 -31.14 9.13 24.76
CA VAL A 38 -30.32 7.92 24.62
C VAL A 38 -28.95 8.10 25.29
N LYS A 39 -28.30 9.24 25.06
CA LYS A 39 -27.01 9.55 25.69
C LYS A 39 -27.12 9.57 27.21
N ARG A 40 -28.19 10.19 27.74
CA ARG A 40 -28.41 10.27 29.18
C ARG A 40 -28.69 8.91 29.82
N LEU A 41 -29.47 8.05 29.15
CA LEU A 41 -29.70 6.68 29.60
C LEU A 41 -28.41 5.86 29.65
N ASN A 42 -27.52 6.02 28.65
CA ASN A 42 -26.22 5.37 28.67
C ASN A 42 -25.34 5.83 29.85
N GLU A 43 -25.31 7.14 30.12
CA GLU A 43 -24.58 7.69 31.27
C GLU A 43 -25.13 7.17 32.60
N LEU A 44 -26.46 7.14 32.77
CA LEU A 44 -27.10 6.62 33.97
C LEU A 44 -26.80 5.13 34.18
N CYS A 45 -26.82 4.31 33.12
CA CYS A 45 -26.43 2.90 33.21
C CYS A 45 -24.96 2.73 33.64
N LYS A 46 -24.06 3.62 33.21
CA LYS A 46 -22.65 3.60 33.62
C LYS A 46 -22.45 4.01 35.08
N ASP A 47 -23.20 5.02 35.53
CA ASP A 47 -23.09 5.57 36.88
C ASP A 47 -23.66 4.63 37.93
N GLU A 48 -24.83 4.03 37.66
CA GLU A 48 -25.56 3.23 38.64
C GLU A 48 -25.11 1.77 38.69
N LYS A 49 -24.46 1.26 37.63
CA LYS A 49 -23.96 -0.12 37.52
C LYS A 49 -25.00 -1.19 37.90
N SER A 50 -26.28 -0.91 37.70
CA SER A 50 -27.38 -1.81 38.02
C SER A 50 -27.75 -2.65 36.80
N GLU A 51 -27.60 -3.97 36.91
CA GLU A 51 -27.96 -4.91 35.84
C GLU A 51 -29.46 -4.85 35.50
N ASP A 52 -30.31 -4.62 36.50
CA ASP A 52 -31.76 -4.49 36.32
C ASP A 52 -32.13 -3.29 35.44
N LEU A 53 -31.41 -2.17 35.59
CA LEU A 53 -31.65 -0.97 34.77
C LEU A 53 -31.22 -1.20 33.33
N VAL A 54 -30.05 -1.81 33.14
CA VAL A 54 -29.56 -2.19 31.80
C VAL A 54 -30.55 -3.12 31.11
N ALA A 55 -31.09 -4.12 31.82
CA ALA A 55 -32.09 -5.05 31.29
C ALA A 55 -33.41 -4.35 30.91
N ARG A 56 -33.80 -3.28 31.61
CA ARG A 56 -35.00 -2.48 31.28
C ARG A 56 -34.78 -1.52 30.09
N VAL A 57 -33.58 -0.95 29.97
CA VAL A 57 -33.22 -0.01 28.89
C VAL A 57 -32.95 -0.73 27.58
N TYR A 58 -32.45 -1.96 27.62
CA TYR A 58 -32.07 -2.70 26.41
C TYR A 58 -33.21 -2.92 25.39
N PRO A 59 -34.41 -3.43 25.76
CA PRO A 59 -35.48 -3.68 24.79
C PRO A 59 -35.92 -2.44 23.98
N PRO A 60 -36.17 -1.26 24.58
CA PRO A 60 -36.49 -0.06 23.80
C PRO A 60 -35.28 0.44 22.99
N MET A 61 -34.05 0.27 23.48
CA MET A 61 -32.84 0.63 22.73
C MET A 61 -32.66 -0.21 21.46
N ASN A 62 -32.85 -1.54 21.56
CA ASN A 62 -32.76 -2.44 20.43
C ASN A 62 -33.89 -2.20 19.41
N LYS A 63 -35.12 -1.95 19.86
CA LYS A 63 -36.22 -1.56 18.96
C LYS A 63 -35.92 -0.26 18.23
N LEU A 64 -35.36 0.73 18.92
CA LEU A 64 -34.96 1.99 18.31
C LEU A 64 -33.88 1.77 17.25
N PHE A 65 -32.86 0.95 17.54
CA PHE A 65 -31.82 0.60 16.58
C PHE A 65 -32.41 0.01 15.29
N GLN A 66 -33.26 -1.01 15.41
CA GLN A 66 -33.88 -1.66 14.24
C GLN A 66 -34.73 -0.67 13.42
N ARG A 67 -35.50 0.19 14.10
CA ARG A 67 -36.29 1.23 13.43
C ARG A 67 -35.39 2.21 12.67
N CYS A 68 -34.35 2.73 13.32
CA CYS A 68 -33.39 3.63 12.71
C CYS A 68 -32.75 2.99 11.46
N VAL A 69 -32.34 1.72 11.54
CA VAL A 69 -31.78 0.98 10.40
C VAL A 69 -32.76 0.89 9.23
N THR A 70 -34.03 0.57 9.49
CA THR A 70 -35.05 0.50 8.43
C THR A 70 -35.36 1.85 7.79
N SER A 71 -35.21 2.95 8.53
CA SER A 71 -35.48 4.31 8.04
C SER A 71 -34.30 4.97 7.35
N ILE A 72 -33.08 4.38 7.37
CA ILE A 72 -31.88 4.98 6.75
C ILE A 72 -32.17 5.34 5.29
N SER A 73 -32.93 4.53 4.55
CA SER A 73 -33.32 4.76 3.14
C SER A 73 -34.02 6.10 2.89
N GLN A 74 -34.67 6.68 3.91
CA GLN A 74 -35.59 7.81 3.78
C GLN A 74 -35.15 9.06 4.56
N SER A 75 -34.26 8.93 5.56
CA SER A 75 -33.87 10.02 6.46
C SER A 75 -32.66 10.84 5.97
N ARG A 76 -32.67 12.14 6.28
CA ARG A 76 -31.53 13.07 6.07
C ARG A 76 -30.69 13.19 7.36
N SER A 77 -29.39 12.85 7.30
CA SER A 77 -28.24 13.31 8.12
C SER A 77 -28.23 13.13 9.67
N SER A 78 -29.35 12.89 10.36
CA SER A 78 -29.37 12.82 11.85
C SER A 78 -29.22 11.40 12.46
N VAL A 79 -29.47 10.35 11.67
CA VAL A 79 -29.62 8.98 12.20
C VAL A 79 -28.28 8.33 12.57
N GLY A 80 -27.20 8.65 11.85
CA GLY A 80 -25.87 8.07 12.10
C GLY A 80 -25.34 8.34 13.52
N LEU A 81 -25.50 9.56 14.03
CA LEU A 81 -25.06 9.92 15.39
C LEU A 81 -25.83 9.15 16.45
N LEU A 82 -27.15 9.01 16.29
CA LEU A 82 -27.98 8.24 17.21
C LEU A 82 -27.57 6.76 17.22
N LEU A 83 -27.34 6.16 16.04
CA LEU A 83 -26.88 4.79 15.93
C LEU A 83 -25.54 4.57 16.64
N LEU A 84 -24.57 5.49 16.51
CA LEU A 84 -23.29 5.39 17.23
C LEU A 84 -23.46 5.35 18.75
N VAL A 85 -24.37 6.15 19.31
CA VAL A 85 -24.65 6.16 20.76
C VAL A 85 -25.33 4.85 21.19
N ILE A 86 -26.22 4.29 20.36
CA ILE A 86 -26.83 2.98 20.63
C ILE A 86 -25.77 1.85 20.54
N LEU A 87 -24.88 1.89 19.55
CA LEU A 87 -23.78 0.93 19.43
C LEU A 87 -22.83 1.02 20.63
N GLN A 88 -22.59 2.21 21.17
CA GLN A 88 -21.83 2.37 22.41
C GLN A 88 -22.51 1.65 23.58
N PHE A 89 -23.83 1.73 23.70
CA PHE A 89 -24.58 0.96 24.71
C PHE A 89 -24.39 -0.56 24.52
N PHE A 90 -24.49 -1.05 23.29
CA PHE A 90 -24.27 -2.48 22.99
C PHE A 90 -22.84 -2.92 23.30
N LEU A 91 -21.84 -2.08 23.03
CA LEU A 91 -20.46 -2.38 23.39
C LEU A 91 -20.23 -2.37 24.90
N ASP A 92 -20.81 -1.42 25.63
CA ASP A 92 -20.59 -1.27 27.07
C ASP A 92 -21.31 -2.34 27.89
N PHE A 93 -22.53 -2.71 27.47
CA PHE A 93 -23.43 -3.54 28.29
C PHE A 93 -23.88 -4.84 27.62
N GLY A 94 -23.46 -5.14 26.39
CA GLY A 94 -23.90 -6.31 25.63
C GLY A 94 -23.68 -7.63 26.37
N GLU A 95 -22.62 -7.76 27.15
CA GLU A 95 -22.33 -8.96 27.95
C GLU A 95 -23.38 -9.19 29.06
N ILE A 96 -23.90 -8.12 29.67
CA ILE A 96 -24.92 -8.20 30.74
C ILE A 96 -26.24 -8.70 30.18
N VAL A 97 -26.60 -8.25 28.97
CA VAL A 97 -27.88 -8.57 28.33
C VAL A 97 -27.77 -9.69 27.29
N LEU A 98 -26.62 -10.36 27.22
CA LEU A 98 -26.33 -11.42 26.26
C LEU A 98 -26.57 -11.00 24.80
N HIS A 99 -26.31 -9.73 24.47
CA HIS A 99 -26.43 -9.19 23.13
C HIS A 99 -25.10 -9.27 22.39
N ASP A 100 -25.12 -9.95 21.24
CA ASP A 100 -24.01 -9.90 20.28
C ASP A 100 -24.07 -8.58 19.48
N ALA A 101 -23.05 -7.74 19.68
CA ALA A 101 -22.94 -6.44 19.01
C ALA A 101 -22.40 -6.55 17.57
N ASP A 102 -21.81 -7.68 17.15
CA ASP A 102 -21.19 -7.83 15.82
C ASP A 102 -22.17 -7.56 14.66
N PRO A 103 -23.39 -8.13 14.62
CA PRO A 103 -24.35 -7.85 13.55
C PRO A 103 -24.77 -6.37 13.51
N SER A 104 -24.95 -5.76 14.69
CA SER A 104 -25.34 -4.36 14.85
C SER A 104 -24.25 -3.42 14.31
N LEU A 105 -22.99 -3.68 14.67
CA LEU A 105 -21.83 -2.94 14.14
C LEU A 105 -21.76 -3.06 12.62
N ARG A 106 -21.82 -4.28 12.08
CA ARG A 106 -21.78 -4.52 10.63
C ARG A 106 -22.90 -3.80 9.89
N THR A 107 -24.09 -3.78 10.47
CA THR A 107 -25.27 -3.09 9.91
C THR A 107 -25.03 -1.59 9.84
N PHE A 108 -24.45 -0.99 10.88
CA PHE A 108 -24.07 0.42 10.85
C PHE A 108 -23.09 0.74 9.71
N PHE A 109 -22.03 -0.06 9.56
CA PHE A 109 -21.06 0.15 8.48
C PHE A 109 -21.70 0.00 7.08
N ARG A 110 -22.49 -1.06 6.87
CA ARG A 110 -23.09 -1.37 5.55
C ARG A 110 -24.22 -0.43 5.15
N SER A 111 -25.06 -0.03 6.09
CA SER A 111 -26.31 0.66 5.78
C SER A 111 -26.25 2.15 6.06
N CYS A 112 -25.50 2.57 7.09
CA CYS A 112 -25.42 3.98 7.50
C CYS A 112 -24.14 4.63 6.98
N LEU A 113 -22.98 4.15 7.43
CA LEU A 113 -21.71 4.79 7.12
C LEU A 113 -21.39 4.79 5.62
N SER A 114 -21.78 3.73 4.90
CA SER A 114 -21.64 3.65 3.44
C SER A 114 -22.33 4.79 2.68
N ARG A 115 -23.32 5.44 3.27
CA ARG A 115 -24.11 6.54 2.67
C ARG A 115 -23.80 7.91 3.28
N GLU A 116 -23.29 7.91 4.50
CA GLU A 116 -23.03 9.14 5.27
C GLU A 116 -21.54 9.38 5.51
N PHE A 117 -20.64 8.60 4.90
CA PHE A 117 -19.18 8.80 5.04
C PHE A 117 -18.72 10.21 4.63
N ALA A 118 -19.47 10.88 3.76
CA ALA A 118 -19.15 12.22 3.27
C ALA A 118 -19.58 13.34 4.25
N ASP A 119 -20.42 13.04 5.24
CA ASP A 119 -20.83 13.99 6.28
C ASP A 119 -19.69 14.13 7.31
N PRO A 120 -19.10 15.33 7.47
CA PRO A 120 -17.96 15.52 8.36
C PRO A 120 -18.27 15.24 9.83
N VAL A 121 -19.51 15.49 10.28
CA VAL A 121 -19.91 15.29 11.69
C VAL A 121 -20.00 13.80 12.00
N ILE A 122 -20.58 13.02 11.09
CA ILE A 122 -20.68 11.56 11.24
C ILE A 122 -19.32 10.91 11.07
N ALA A 123 -18.49 11.39 10.13
CA ALA A 123 -17.14 10.90 9.94
C ALA A 123 -16.29 11.11 11.21
N GLU A 124 -16.33 12.30 11.80
CA GLU A 124 -15.63 12.60 13.06
C GLU A 124 -16.12 11.71 14.21
N ALA A 125 -17.44 11.67 14.45
CA ALA A 125 -18.02 10.85 15.51
C ALA A 125 -17.71 9.35 15.33
N THR A 126 -17.68 8.85 14.09
CA THR A 126 -17.32 7.47 13.79
C THR A 126 -15.85 7.21 14.13
N ILE A 127 -14.93 8.08 13.73
CA ILE A 127 -13.50 7.91 14.06
C ILE A 127 -13.27 8.01 15.56
N GLU A 128 -13.94 8.93 16.26
CA GLU A 128 -13.87 9.01 17.73
C GLU A 128 -14.37 7.74 18.41
N PHE A 129 -15.53 7.23 17.98
CA PHE A 129 -16.09 5.97 18.46
C PHE A 129 -15.10 4.80 18.26
N LEU A 130 -14.47 4.71 17.10
CA LEU A 130 -13.49 3.66 16.79
C LEU A 130 -12.21 3.79 17.62
N VAL A 131 -11.70 5.00 17.81
CA VAL A 131 -10.52 5.27 18.65
C VAL A 131 -10.81 4.93 20.10
N PHE A 132 -11.97 5.35 20.63
CA PHE A 132 -12.39 5.11 21.99
C PHE A 132 -12.52 3.62 22.29
N ASN A 133 -13.16 2.86 21.39
CA ASN A 133 -13.43 1.44 21.57
C ASN A 133 -12.34 0.52 20.98
N ARG A 134 -11.21 1.06 20.50
CA ARG A 134 -10.19 0.32 19.73
C ARG A 134 -9.80 -1.03 20.36
N ARG A 135 -9.55 -1.08 21.66
CA ARG A 135 -9.14 -2.32 22.35
C ARG A 135 -10.21 -3.39 22.30
N LYS A 136 -11.47 -3.02 22.57
CA LYS A 136 -12.62 -3.93 22.53
C LYS A 136 -12.90 -4.39 21.10
N LEU A 137 -12.81 -3.48 20.12
CA LEU A 137 -12.98 -3.82 18.70
C LEU A 137 -11.93 -4.82 18.21
N VAL A 138 -10.65 -4.60 18.53
CA VAL A 138 -9.57 -5.52 18.11
C VAL A 138 -9.70 -6.89 18.79
N THR A 139 -10.11 -6.92 20.06
CA THR A 139 -10.15 -8.18 20.84
C THR A 139 -11.41 -8.99 20.58
N SER A 140 -12.58 -8.32 20.58
CA SER A 140 -13.89 -8.97 20.48
C SER A 140 -14.40 -9.08 19.04
N PHE A 141 -13.98 -8.18 18.15
CA PHE A 141 -14.48 -8.08 16.77
C PHE A 141 -13.34 -7.93 15.74
N PRO A 142 -12.33 -8.83 15.73
CA PRO A 142 -11.09 -8.66 14.96
C PRO A 142 -11.30 -8.57 13.44
N ALA A 143 -12.41 -9.10 12.91
CA ALA A 143 -12.72 -9.06 11.49
C ALA A 143 -13.44 -7.77 11.03
N LEU A 144 -13.95 -6.94 11.94
CA LEU A 144 -14.79 -5.80 11.61
C LEU A 144 -14.03 -4.73 10.79
N LEU A 145 -12.96 -4.17 11.36
CA LEU A 145 -12.19 -3.10 10.69
C LEU A 145 -11.47 -3.60 9.43
N PRO A 146 -10.89 -4.81 9.42
CA PRO A 146 -10.34 -5.38 8.20
C PRO A 146 -11.35 -5.64 7.09
N GLN A 147 -12.62 -5.88 7.40
CA GLN A 147 -13.63 -6.04 6.36
C GLN A 147 -14.05 -4.69 5.77
N PHE A 148 -14.19 -3.66 6.61
CA PHE A 148 -14.69 -2.35 6.20
C PHE A 148 -13.57 -1.34 5.90
N PHE A 149 -12.33 -1.79 5.71
CA PHE A 149 -11.22 -0.87 5.37
C PHE A 149 -11.49 0.02 4.15
N PRO A 150 -12.15 -0.46 3.06
CA PRO A 150 -12.39 0.40 1.92
C PRO A 150 -13.28 1.60 2.25
N LEU A 151 -14.34 1.36 3.03
CA LEU A 151 -15.24 2.39 3.49
C LEU A 151 -14.54 3.38 4.43
N LEU A 152 -13.67 2.87 5.31
CA LEU A 152 -12.83 3.71 6.16
C LEU A 152 -11.85 4.56 5.34
N LEU A 153 -11.31 4.03 4.24
CA LEU A 153 -10.49 4.79 3.31
C LEU A 153 -11.30 5.83 2.53
N LYS A 154 -12.55 5.54 2.14
CA LYS A 154 -13.48 6.53 1.54
C LYS A 154 -13.76 7.69 2.51
N LEU A 155 -14.06 7.35 3.76
CA LEU A 155 -14.30 8.32 4.83
C LEU A 155 -13.11 9.25 5.03
N ILE A 156 -11.90 8.69 5.15
CA ILE A 156 -10.70 9.50 5.39
C ILE A 156 -10.24 10.25 4.14
N ALA A 157 -10.42 9.69 2.93
CA ALA A 157 -10.14 10.39 1.68
C ALA A 157 -10.99 11.66 1.54
N TRP A 158 -12.25 11.60 1.97
CA TRP A 158 -13.19 12.73 1.87
C TRP A 158 -13.03 13.77 2.99
N ASN A 159 -12.74 13.33 4.22
CA ASN A 159 -12.72 14.18 5.44
C ASN A 159 -11.33 14.35 6.08
N GLY A 160 -10.26 13.97 5.37
CA GLY A 160 -8.95 13.66 5.96
C GLY A 160 -8.21 14.79 6.66
N GLU A 161 -8.52 16.06 6.36
CA GLU A 161 -7.77 17.21 6.88
C GLU A 161 -7.73 17.25 8.43
N LYS A 162 -8.84 16.93 9.08
CA LYS A 162 -8.95 16.94 10.55
C LYS A 162 -8.75 15.57 11.18
N LEU A 163 -9.07 14.50 10.45
CA LEU A 163 -9.24 13.17 11.02
C LEU A 163 -7.98 12.28 10.90
N GLU A 164 -6.99 12.65 10.10
CA GLU A 164 -5.78 11.84 9.83
C GLU A 164 -5.11 11.34 11.12
N LYS A 165 -4.84 12.23 12.09
CA LYS A 165 -4.15 11.88 13.34
C LYS A 165 -4.91 10.86 14.17
N SER A 166 -6.23 10.97 14.20
CA SER A 166 -7.09 10.03 14.93
C SER A 166 -7.20 8.71 14.17
N PHE A 167 -7.30 8.77 12.84
CA PHE A 167 -7.32 7.60 11.98
C PHE A 167 -6.04 6.76 12.08
N LEU A 168 -4.86 7.38 12.15
CA LEU A 168 -3.60 6.66 12.34
C LEU A 168 -3.57 5.83 13.63
N LYS A 169 -4.34 6.19 14.66
CA LYS A 169 -4.44 5.41 15.90
C LYS A 169 -5.21 4.11 15.70
N ILE A 170 -6.16 4.04 14.77
CA ILE A 170 -6.93 2.83 14.47
C ILE A 170 -6.39 2.05 13.27
N PHE A 171 -5.62 2.69 12.39
CA PHE A 171 -5.15 2.12 11.13
C PHE A 171 -4.48 0.74 11.28
N PRO A 172 -3.62 0.46 12.28
CA PRO A 172 -3.05 -0.88 12.45
C PRO A 172 -4.10 -1.98 12.66
N ALA A 173 -5.27 -1.67 13.23
CA ALA A 173 -6.35 -2.63 13.46
C ALA A 173 -7.08 -3.04 12.16
N VAL A 174 -6.84 -2.31 11.07
CA VAL A 174 -7.39 -2.59 9.75
C VAL A 174 -6.57 -3.69 9.05
N MET A 175 -5.33 -3.91 9.50
CA MET A 175 -4.43 -4.91 8.93
C MET A 175 -4.71 -6.29 9.53
N SER A 176 -5.14 -7.22 8.69
CA SER A 176 -5.34 -8.64 9.00
C SER A 176 -4.80 -9.49 7.85
N PRO A 177 -4.61 -10.81 8.01
CA PRO A 177 -4.16 -11.67 6.92
C PRO A 177 -5.02 -11.56 5.65
N GLY A 178 -6.33 -11.35 5.77
CA GLY A 178 -7.25 -11.21 4.63
C GLY A 178 -7.25 -9.83 3.99
N SER A 179 -6.98 -8.77 4.77
CA SER A 179 -6.97 -7.38 4.28
C SER A 179 -5.59 -6.87 3.91
N PHE A 180 -4.51 -7.55 4.30
CA PHE A 180 -3.14 -7.05 4.15
C PHE A 180 -2.73 -6.77 2.70
N LEU A 181 -2.88 -7.75 1.80
CA LEU A 181 -2.52 -7.59 0.39
C LEU A 181 -3.45 -6.61 -0.34
N PRO A 182 -4.79 -6.68 -0.18
CA PRO A 182 -5.72 -5.75 -0.84
C PRO A 182 -5.61 -4.30 -0.31
N LEU A 183 -5.16 -4.10 0.93
CA LEU A 183 -4.97 -2.77 1.50
C LEU A 183 -3.85 -2.00 0.81
N PHE A 184 -2.74 -2.65 0.42
CA PHE A 184 -1.62 -1.98 -0.23
C PHE A 184 -2.01 -1.12 -1.44
N PRO A 185 -2.65 -1.66 -2.50
CA PRO A 185 -3.06 -0.84 -3.64
C PRO A 185 -4.07 0.23 -3.21
N SER A 186 -4.92 -0.02 -2.21
CA SER A 186 -5.87 0.97 -1.67
C SER A 186 -5.21 2.21 -1.07
N LEU A 187 -4.03 2.04 -0.45
CA LEU A 187 -3.25 3.15 0.09
C LEU A 187 -2.52 3.93 -1.02
N VAL A 188 -1.95 3.22 -1.99
CA VAL A 188 -1.28 3.83 -3.15
C VAL A 188 -2.28 4.60 -4.02
N ASP A 189 -3.50 4.10 -4.14
CA ASP A 189 -4.51 4.67 -5.02
C ASP A 189 -5.43 5.66 -4.27
N LEU A 190 -5.07 6.07 -3.05
CA LEU A 190 -5.88 7.01 -2.25
C LEU A 190 -6.12 8.35 -2.95
N PRO A 191 -5.15 8.96 -3.68
CA PRO A 191 -5.42 10.15 -4.47
C PRO A 191 -6.42 9.90 -5.61
N ILE A 192 -6.40 8.71 -6.22
CA ILE A 192 -7.39 8.33 -7.24
C ILE A 192 -8.77 8.19 -6.61
N LEU A 193 -8.85 7.67 -5.40
CA LEU A 193 -10.11 7.59 -4.68
C LEU A 193 -10.74 8.96 -4.51
N VAL A 194 -9.94 9.99 -4.18
CA VAL A 194 -10.42 11.37 -4.14
C VAL A 194 -10.91 11.83 -5.51
N VAL A 195 -10.12 11.64 -6.57
CA VAL A 195 -10.50 12.03 -7.94
C VAL A 195 -11.81 11.36 -8.37
N ALA A 196 -11.97 10.07 -8.07
CA ALA A 196 -13.16 9.30 -8.34
C ALA A 196 -14.39 9.86 -7.61
N LEU A 197 -14.26 10.11 -6.30
CA LEU A 197 -15.35 10.63 -5.48
C LEU A 197 -15.77 12.05 -5.92
N GLU A 198 -14.80 12.92 -6.23
CA GLU A 198 -15.12 14.27 -6.72
C GLU A 198 -15.75 14.25 -8.11
N LYS A 199 -15.36 13.30 -8.98
CA LYS A 199 -16.01 13.12 -10.28
C LYS A 199 -17.47 12.75 -10.10
N VAL A 200 -17.77 11.83 -9.17
CA VAL A 200 -19.15 11.44 -8.84
C VAL A 200 -19.94 12.59 -8.20
N GLU A 201 -19.33 13.37 -7.31
CA GLU A 201 -19.99 14.55 -6.71
C GLU A 201 -20.38 15.57 -7.79
N ARG A 202 -19.51 15.81 -8.77
CA ARG A 202 -19.79 16.72 -9.89
C ARG A 202 -20.88 16.17 -10.82
N SER A 203 -20.94 14.86 -11.07
CA SER A 203 -21.93 14.26 -11.98
C SER A 203 -23.29 14.02 -11.34
N SER A 204 -23.33 13.73 -10.03
CA SER A 204 -24.52 13.17 -9.36
C SER A 204 -25.01 14.02 -8.19
N GLY A 205 -24.35 15.14 -7.89
CA GLY A 205 -24.66 15.99 -6.75
C GLY A 205 -24.06 15.49 -5.44
N SER A 206 -24.57 15.97 -4.31
CA SER A 206 -24.02 15.68 -2.98
C SER A 206 -23.92 14.17 -2.71
N LEU A 207 -22.74 13.74 -2.22
CA LEU A 207 -22.50 12.36 -1.78
C LEU A 207 -23.17 12.03 -0.43
N ILE A 208 -23.83 12.99 0.21
CA ILE A 208 -24.50 12.79 1.50
C ILE A 208 -25.86 12.14 1.26
N GLY A 209 -26.07 10.95 1.83
CA GLY A 209 -27.36 10.25 1.82
C GLY A 209 -27.68 9.49 0.54
N SER A 210 -26.93 9.71 -0.55
CA SER A 210 -27.01 8.92 -1.78
C SER A 210 -26.08 7.69 -1.65
N GLY A 211 -26.64 6.48 -1.72
CA GLY A 211 -25.79 5.30 -1.85
C GLY A 211 -25.14 5.32 -3.24
N ILE A 212 -23.83 5.14 -3.36
CA ILE A 212 -23.16 5.09 -4.67
C ILE A 212 -23.81 4.04 -5.59
N ALA A 213 -24.35 2.95 -5.03
CA ALA A 213 -25.15 1.95 -5.74
C ALA A 213 -26.50 2.46 -6.27
N SER A 214 -27.12 3.46 -5.63
CA SER A 214 -28.37 4.09 -6.09
C SER A 214 -28.16 5.06 -7.26
N ILE A 215 -26.96 5.62 -7.40
CA ILE A 215 -26.57 6.49 -8.54
C ILE A 215 -26.62 5.71 -9.87
N GLN A 216 -26.44 4.38 -9.84
CA GLN A 216 -26.54 3.54 -11.04
C GLN A 216 -27.98 3.33 -11.56
N LYS A 217 -29.01 3.62 -10.76
CA LYS A 217 -30.38 3.19 -11.06
C LYS A 217 -31.20 4.19 -11.90
N SER A 218 -30.67 5.37 -12.24
CA SER A 218 -31.49 6.46 -12.81
C SER A 218 -31.40 6.69 -14.32
N THR A 219 -30.62 5.93 -15.11
CA THR A 219 -30.60 6.15 -16.57
C THR A 219 -31.82 5.55 -17.29
N ALA A 220 -32.39 4.46 -16.78
CA ALA A 220 -33.54 3.80 -17.40
C ALA A 220 -34.89 4.57 -17.28
N PRO A 221 -35.22 5.20 -16.14
CA PRO A 221 -36.45 6.00 -16.01
C PRO A 221 -36.44 7.27 -16.85
N GLU A 222 -35.30 7.97 -16.96
CA GLU A 222 -35.18 9.21 -17.75
C GLU A 222 -35.27 8.94 -19.25
N MET A 223 -34.65 7.86 -19.73
CA MET A 223 -34.75 7.44 -21.13
C MET A 223 -36.16 6.94 -21.48
N LEU A 224 -36.87 6.32 -20.54
CA LEU A 224 -38.29 5.97 -20.69
C LEU A 224 -39.20 7.21 -20.69
N LEU A 225 -38.93 8.21 -19.83
CA LEU A 225 -39.65 9.48 -19.82
C LEU A 225 -39.43 10.25 -21.13
N ALA A 226 -38.20 10.29 -21.63
CA ALA A 226 -37.88 10.91 -22.92
C ALA A 226 -38.54 10.19 -24.11
N LEU A 227 -38.56 8.84 -24.12
CA LEU A 227 -39.26 8.05 -25.13
C LEU A 227 -40.79 8.17 -25.03
N MET A 228 -41.32 8.32 -23.82
CA MET A 228 -42.75 8.58 -23.60
C MET A 228 -43.13 9.99 -24.07
N ASP A 229 -42.31 11.01 -23.80
CA ASP A 229 -42.51 12.37 -24.31
C ASP A 229 -42.35 12.43 -25.84
N GLU A 230 -41.43 11.69 -26.44
CA GLU A 230 -41.28 11.58 -27.89
C GLU A 230 -42.51 10.90 -28.54
N ALA A 231 -43.01 9.82 -27.92
CA ALA A 231 -44.22 9.15 -28.37
C ALA A 231 -45.51 9.97 -28.16
N TYR A 232 -45.53 10.88 -27.18
CA TYR A 232 -46.70 11.69 -26.84
C TYR A 232 -46.73 13.05 -27.55
N THR A 233 -45.56 13.62 -27.85
CA THR A 233 -45.44 14.94 -28.50
C THR A 233 -45.15 14.86 -30.01
N GLY A 234 -44.75 13.70 -30.52
CA GLY A 234 -44.61 13.43 -31.96
C GLY A 234 -43.50 14.24 -32.66
N SER A 235 -42.61 14.90 -31.92
CA SER A 235 -41.51 15.67 -32.49
C SER A 235 -40.34 14.75 -32.86
N THR A 236 -40.35 14.25 -34.09
CA THR A 236 -39.12 13.77 -34.73
C THR A 236 -38.19 14.96 -34.90
N ILE A 237 -36.99 14.93 -34.30
CA ILE A 237 -35.93 15.88 -34.66
C ILE A 237 -35.53 15.56 -36.11
N ALA A 238 -36.17 16.22 -37.05
CA ALA A 238 -35.83 16.19 -38.46
C ALA A 238 -34.55 17.01 -38.66
N GLY A 239 -33.54 16.40 -39.27
CA GLY A 239 -32.35 17.09 -39.74
C GLY A 239 -32.70 18.16 -40.79
N GLY A 240 -32.15 19.36 -40.62
CA GLY A 240 -32.22 20.45 -41.59
C GLY A 240 -31.25 21.55 -41.17
N GLY A 241 -30.22 21.78 -42.00
CA GLY A 241 -29.07 22.63 -41.68
C GLY A 241 -29.36 24.12 -41.54
N GLY A 242 -28.43 24.81 -40.88
CA GLY A 242 -28.38 26.27 -40.73
C GLY A 242 -27.37 26.64 -39.64
N ASP A 243 -26.27 27.25 -40.08
CA ASP A 243 -25.10 27.67 -39.30
C ASP A 243 -25.44 28.30 -37.93
N SER A 244 -24.83 27.78 -36.87
CA SER A 244 -24.58 28.52 -35.63
C SER A 244 -23.38 27.91 -34.92
N GLU A 245 -22.27 28.64 -34.98
CA GLU A 245 -21.07 28.44 -34.18
C GLU A 245 -21.44 28.56 -32.69
N SER A 246 -21.55 27.42 -32.00
CA SER A 246 -21.42 27.36 -30.56
C SER A 246 -20.70 26.06 -30.21
N GLU A 247 -19.36 26.11 -30.20
CA GLU A 247 -18.51 24.99 -29.85
C GLU A 247 -18.69 24.61 -28.37
N ASP A 248 -19.36 23.45 -28.22
CA ASP A 248 -19.08 22.36 -27.29
C ASP A 248 -19.23 22.61 -25.78
N SER A 249 -20.50 22.70 -25.38
CA SER A 249 -20.93 22.03 -24.15
C SER A 249 -20.85 20.51 -24.36
N SER A 250 -19.76 19.90 -23.91
CA SER A 250 -19.67 18.44 -23.84
C SER A 250 -20.81 17.94 -22.95
N VAL A 251 -21.79 17.27 -23.55
CA VAL A 251 -22.75 16.41 -22.85
C VAL A 251 -21.95 15.57 -21.86
N ILE A 252 -22.17 15.80 -20.58
CA ILE A 252 -21.43 15.22 -19.47
C ILE A 252 -21.60 13.71 -19.56
N ASP A 253 -20.56 13.05 -20.06
CA ASP A 253 -20.52 11.61 -20.26
C ASP A 253 -20.75 10.94 -18.90
N ALA A 254 -21.91 10.29 -18.80
CA ALA A 254 -22.44 9.66 -17.60
C ALA A 254 -21.35 8.80 -16.96
N ALA A 255 -20.88 9.20 -15.77
CA ALA A 255 -19.82 8.59 -14.97
C ALA A 255 -19.28 7.26 -15.54
N ASP A 256 -18.20 7.37 -16.32
CA ASP A 256 -17.43 6.26 -16.90
C ASP A 256 -17.51 4.99 -16.02
N PRO A 257 -18.07 3.88 -16.54
CA PRO A 257 -18.44 2.70 -15.75
C PRO A 257 -17.29 2.13 -14.93
N SER A 258 -16.05 2.38 -15.35
CA SER A 258 -14.83 2.02 -14.62
C SER A 258 -14.68 2.70 -13.24
N PHE A 259 -15.12 3.96 -13.10
CA PHE A 259 -15.09 4.69 -11.82
C PHE A 259 -16.20 4.23 -10.87
N LEU A 260 -17.37 3.90 -11.41
CA LEU A 260 -18.46 3.36 -10.61
C LEU A 260 -18.16 1.93 -10.14
N GLU A 261 -17.49 1.12 -10.95
CA GLU A 261 -16.98 -0.19 -10.53
C GLU A 261 -15.91 -0.05 -9.42
N PHE A 262 -15.00 0.93 -9.56
CA PHE A 262 -14.03 1.26 -8.53
C PHE A 262 -14.67 1.73 -7.21
N LEU A 263 -15.84 2.39 -7.27
CA LEU A 263 -16.55 2.91 -6.10
C LEU A 263 -17.66 2.01 -5.57
N LYS A 264 -18.05 0.95 -6.30
CA LYS A 264 -19.05 -0.05 -5.88
C LYS A 264 -18.65 -0.67 -4.56
N ASP A 265 -19.65 -1.14 -3.83
CA ASP A 265 -19.50 -1.60 -2.46
C ASP A 265 -18.42 -2.69 -2.33
N GLU A 266 -17.23 -2.30 -1.88
CA GLU A 266 -16.03 -3.14 -1.75
C GLU A 266 -16.13 -4.15 -0.59
N ASN A 267 -17.29 -4.24 0.05
CA ASN A 267 -17.61 -5.26 1.06
C ASN A 267 -17.61 -6.69 0.49
N ASP A 268 -17.68 -6.85 -0.84
CA ASP A 268 -17.66 -8.13 -1.57
C ASP A 268 -16.32 -8.44 -2.28
N GLY A 269 -15.28 -7.64 -2.04
CA GLY A 269 -13.93 -7.83 -2.60
C GLY A 269 -13.50 -6.71 -3.53
N ILE A 270 -12.19 -6.40 -3.55
CA ILE A 270 -11.63 -5.39 -4.44
C ILE A 270 -11.65 -5.91 -5.89
N ALA A 271 -12.35 -5.23 -6.79
CA ALA A 271 -12.21 -5.46 -8.23
C ALA A 271 -10.80 -5.07 -8.70
N GLU A 272 -10.20 -5.87 -9.58
CA GLU A 272 -8.86 -5.63 -10.10
C GLU A 272 -8.77 -4.24 -10.74
N ARG A 273 -7.88 -3.39 -10.23
CA ARG A 273 -7.85 -1.97 -10.60
C ARG A 273 -7.13 -1.78 -11.93
N HIS A 274 -7.90 -1.66 -13.00
CA HIS A 274 -7.40 -1.42 -14.34
C HIS A 274 -6.93 0.04 -14.53
N TRP A 275 -5.73 0.34 -14.01
CA TRP A 275 -5.02 1.60 -14.22
C TRP A 275 -4.77 1.94 -15.70
N THR A 276 -4.89 0.95 -16.58
CA THR A 276 -4.71 1.07 -18.02
C THR A 276 -5.99 1.45 -18.76
N SER A 277 -7.11 1.68 -18.06
CA SER A 277 -8.32 2.13 -18.75
C SER A 277 -8.13 3.56 -19.30
N PRO A 278 -8.49 3.83 -20.57
CA PRO A 278 -8.37 5.16 -21.15
C PRO A 278 -9.09 6.24 -20.34
N GLY A 279 -10.23 5.88 -19.73
CA GLY A 279 -11.03 6.79 -18.93
C GLY A 279 -10.41 7.16 -17.57
N MET A 280 -9.71 6.23 -16.92
CA MET A 280 -8.91 6.52 -15.71
C MET A 280 -7.73 7.45 -16.05
N ALA A 281 -7.03 7.19 -17.15
CA ALA A 281 -5.92 8.01 -17.60
C ALA A 281 -6.36 9.46 -17.89
N SER A 282 -7.47 9.64 -18.61
CA SER A 282 -8.04 10.96 -18.92
C SER A 282 -8.48 11.72 -17.66
N ALA A 283 -9.12 11.04 -16.70
CA ALA A 283 -9.54 11.67 -15.45
C ALA A 283 -8.36 12.10 -14.58
N VAL A 284 -7.31 11.27 -14.48
CA VAL A 284 -6.07 11.62 -13.77
C VAL A 284 -5.39 12.81 -14.46
N GLN A 285 -5.36 12.84 -15.79
CA GLN A 285 -4.76 13.94 -16.54
C GLN A 285 -5.56 15.24 -16.38
N ALA A 286 -6.90 15.16 -16.36
CA ALA A 286 -7.76 16.31 -16.06
C ALA A 286 -7.54 16.85 -14.63
N ALA A 287 -7.36 15.97 -13.65
CA ALA A 287 -7.06 16.35 -12.26
C ALA A 287 -5.69 17.04 -12.10
N LEU A 288 -4.73 16.75 -12.98
CA LEU A 288 -3.44 17.43 -13.02
C LEU A 288 -3.49 18.80 -13.72
N ASN A 289 -4.37 18.96 -14.71
CA ASN A 289 -4.49 20.19 -15.50
C ASN A 289 -5.35 21.27 -14.82
N THR A 290 -6.10 20.89 -13.78
CA THR A 290 -6.94 21.80 -12.98
C THR A 290 -6.26 22.12 -11.64
N PRO A 291 -6.58 23.26 -11.01
CA PRO A 291 -6.08 23.53 -9.66
C PRO A 291 -6.51 22.40 -8.73
N GLN A 292 -5.52 21.77 -8.09
CA GLN A 292 -5.75 20.61 -7.22
C GLN A 292 -6.63 21.01 -6.03
N SER A 293 -7.64 20.20 -5.73
CA SER A 293 -8.50 20.40 -4.57
C SER A 293 -7.73 20.22 -3.27
N ASP A 294 -8.19 20.85 -2.19
CA ASP A 294 -7.60 20.68 -0.86
C ASP A 294 -7.62 19.20 -0.42
N ARG A 295 -8.68 18.47 -0.78
CA ARG A 295 -8.82 17.02 -0.52
C ARG A 295 -7.75 16.21 -1.25
N LEU A 296 -7.52 16.50 -2.53
CA LEU A 296 -6.48 15.82 -3.32
C LEU A 296 -5.10 16.12 -2.72
N MET A 297 -4.80 17.39 -2.44
CA MET A 297 -3.56 17.82 -1.81
C MET A 297 -3.30 17.12 -0.48
N GLN A 298 -4.34 16.95 0.34
CA GLN A 298 -4.24 16.26 1.61
C GLN A 298 -4.04 14.74 1.42
N SER A 299 -4.73 14.12 0.46
CA SER A 299 -4.56 12.70 0.16
C SER A 299 -3.14 12.35 -0.32
N LEU A 300 -2.53 13.23 -1.12
CA LEU A 300 -1.14 13.10 -1.58
C LEU A 300 -0.15 13.14 -0.40
N LYS A 301 -0.43 13.89 0.65
CA LYS A 301 0.40 13.94 1.87
C LYS A 301 0.11 12.80 2.85
N MET A 302 -1.13 12.34 2.91
CA MET A 302 -1.61 11.34 3.85
C MET A 302 -1.22 9.91 3.44
N ALA A 303 -1.33 9.58 2.15
CA ALA A 303 -1.04 8.23 1.65
C ALA A 303 0.39 7.72 1.99
N PRO A 304 1.48 8.51 1.84
CA PRO A 304 2.81 8.06 2.22
C PRO A 304 2.94 7.78 3.73
N ARG A 305 2.27 8.56 4.58
CA ARG A 305 2.27 8.37 6.04
C ARG A 305 1.50 7.12 6.47
N LEU A 306 0.37 6.84 5.81
CA LEU A 306 -0.35 5.58 6.02
C LEU A 306 0.52 4.39 5.61
N LEU A 307 1.29 4.53 4.53
CA LEU A 307 2.23 3.50 4.10
C LEU A 307 3.40 3.31 5.05
N ASP A 308 3.90 4.37 5.69
CA ASP A 308 4.92 4.26 6.74
C ASP A 308 4.42 3.38 7.90
N VAL A 309 3.16 3.56 8.32
CA VAL A 309 2.54 2.70 9.34
C VAL A 309 2.30 1.29 8.81
N TYR A 310 1.81 1.14 7.57
CA TYR A 310 1.58 -0.17 6.95
C TYR A 310 2.86 -1.00 6.87
N PHE A 311 3.96 -0.41 6.39
CA PHE A 311 5.25 -1.08 6.25
C PHE A 311 5.92 -1.36 7.60
N SER A 312 5.83 -0.46 8.57
CA SER A 312 6.37 -0.71 9.91
C SER A 312 5.64 -1.85 10.64
N VAL A 313 4.31 -1.92 10.52
CA VAL A 313 3.53 -3.05 11.05
C VAL A 313 3.83 -4.32 10.27
N ALA A 314 3.95 -4.26 8.94
CA ALA A 314 4.27 -5.41 8.11
C ALA A 314 5.59 -6.07 8.52
N LEU A 315 6.68 -5.29 8.65
CA LEU A 315 7.99 -5.84 9.01
C LEU A 315 8.02 -6.46 10.41
N ARG A 316 7.16 -5.98 11.33
CA ARG A 316 7.13 -6.42 12.74
C ARG A 316 6.20 -7.63 12.96
N ASP A 317 4.99 -7.58 12.43
CA ASP A 317 3.88 -8.45 12.87
C ASP A 317 3.39 -9.42 11.78
N VAL A 318 3.69 -9.16 10.50
CA VAL A 318 3.15 -9.95 9.38
C VAL A 318 4.09 -11.10 9.01
N ASN A 319 3.50 -12.23 8.63
CA ASN A 319 4.23 -13.43 8.27
C ASN A 319 4.97 -13.29 6.92
N ASP A 320 6.02 -14.10 6.78
CA ASP A 320 6.91 -14.05 5.62
C ASP A 320 6.19 -14.38 4.31
N SER A 321 5.19 -15.25 4.33
CA SER A 321 4.43 -15.61 3.12
C SER A 321 3.66 -14.43 2.54
N LEU A 322 3.00 -13.62 3.39
CA LEU A 322 2.27 -12.45 2.93
C LEU A 322 3.23 -11.34 2.48
N ILE A 323 4.37 -11.17 3.15
CA ILE A 323 5.38 -10.19 2.73
C ILE A 323 6.00 -10.60 1.39
N CYS A 324 6.30 -11.89 1.20
CA CYS A 324 6.77 -12.42 -0.07
C CYS A 324 5.74 -12.19 -1.19
N ALA A 325 4.45 -12.38 -0.92
CA ALA A 325 3.37 -12.10 -1.88
C ALA A 325 3.18 -10.60 -2.18
N LEU A 326 3.51 -9.73 -1.23
CA LEU A 326 3.42 -8.27 -1.40
C LEU A 326 4.49 -7.74 -2.35
N ILE A 327 5.73 -8.25 -2.30
CA ILE A 327 6.88 -7.70 -3.05
C ILE A 327 6.59 -7.56 -4.57
N PRO A 328 6.04 -8.57 -5.29
CA PRO A 328 5.66 -8.42 -6.70
C PRO A 328 4.63 -7.31 -6.95
N LEU A 329 3.71 -7.05 -6.01
CA LEU A 329 2.76 -5.95 -6.11
C LEU A 329 3.48 -4.59 -6.01
N LEU A 330 4.49 -4.48 -5.14
CA LEU A 330 5.32 -3.27 -5.02
C LEU A 330 6.09 -3.02 -6.32
N MET A 331 6.69 -4.06 -6.89
CA MET A 331 7.44 -3.99 -8.15
C MET A 331 6.57 -3.50 -9.31
N THR A 332 5.37 -4.08 -9.45
CA THR A 332 4.40 -3.68 -10.48
C THR A 332 3.94 -2.23 -10.27
N ARG A 333 3.65 -1.85 -9.02
CA ARG A 333 3.20 -0.49 -8.69
C ARG A 333 4.25 0.59 -8.86
N ASN A 334 5.54 0.28 -8.82
CA ASN A 334 6.61 1.28 -8.93
C ASN A 334 6.51 2.14 -10.21
N ALA A 335 5.96 1.59 -11.30
CA ALA A 335 5.76 2.30 -12.57
C ALA A 335 4.37 2.95 -12.71
N THR A 336 3.35 2.49 -11.95
CA THR A 336 1.96 2.94 -12.07
C THR A 336 1.52 3.67 -10.78
N ILE A 337 2.06 4.86 -10.56
CA ILE A 337 1.76 5.71 -9.40
C ILE A 337 1.05 6.96 -9.88
N PHE A 338 0.21 7.54 -9.03
CA PHE A 338 -0.42 8.83 -9.32
C PHE A 338 0.63 9.87 -9.76
N PRO A 339 0.46 10.52 -10.93
CA PRO A 339 1.49 11.31 -11.60
C PRO A 339 1.74 12.71 -10.97
N ASP A 340 1.83 12.79 -9.64
CA ASP A 340 2.36 13.95 -8.93
C ASP A 340 3.86 13.75 -8.62
N ARG A 341 4.67 14.79 -8.82
CA ARG A 341 6.14 14.67 -8.73
C ARG A 341 6.63 14.38 -7.32
N VAL A 342 6.09 15.06 -6.32
CA VAL A 342 6.52 14.91 -4.92
C VAL A 342 6.02 13.58 -4.38
N TYR A 343 4.73 13.30 -4.58
CA TYR A 343 4.09 12.07 -4.17
C TYR A 343 4.75 10.83 -4.78
N SER A 344 4.97 10.83 -6.10
CA SER A 344 5.56 9.66 -6.77
C SER A 344 7.01 9.40 -6.33
N TYR A 345 7.80 10.45 -6.08
CA TYR A 345 9.14 10.31 -5.51
C TYR A 345 9.07 9.70 -4.09
N GLU A 346 8.25 10.28 -3.23
CA GLU A 346 8.06 9.85 -1.85
C GLU A 346 7.56 8.41 -1.73
N LEU A 347 6.65 8.01 -2.63
CA LEU A 347 6.09 6.68 -2.66
C LEU A 347 7.14 5.67 -3.11
N ARG A 348 7.79 5.90 -4.27
CA ARG A 348 8.82 4.99 -4.81
C ARG A 348 9.93 4.76 -3.81
N LYS A 349 10.39 5.82 -3.12
CA LYS A 349 11.40 5.71 -2.07
C LYS A 349 10.98 4.69 -1.00
N ARG A 350 9.76 4.80 -0.46
CA ARG A 350 9.23 3.89 0.56
C ARG A 350 9.03 2.47 0.06
N LEU A 351 8.55 2.29 -1.18
CA LEU A 351 8.42 0.97 -1.80
C LEU A 351 9.79 0.27 -1.88
N LEU A 352 10.82 0.99 -2.34
CA LEU A 352 12.18 0.47 -2.46
C LEU A 352 12.78 0.17 -1.08
N GLU A 353 12.68 1.09 -0.12
CA GLU A 353 13.17 0.90 1.25
C GLU A 353 12.53 -0.31 1.94
N PHE A 354 11.21 -0.50 1.77
CA PHE A 354 10.53 -1.66 2.31
C PHE A 354 10.99 -2.96 1.63
N MET A 355 11.10 -3.00 0.30
CA MET A 355 11.58 -4.20 -0.41
C MET A 355 13.00 -4.58 0.03
N LEU A 356 13.91 -3.61 0.13
CA LEU A 356 15.27 -3.84 0.61
C LEU A 356 15.27 -4.34 2.06
N SER A 357 14.45 -3.75 2.93
CA SER A 357 14.30 -4.21 4.32
C SER A 357 13.72 -5.62 4.41
N ALA A 358 12.79 -5.97 3.52
CA ALA A 358 12.19 -7.30 3.45
C ALA A 358 13.21 -8.36 3.00
N PHE A 359 14.00 -8.08 1.96
CA PHE A 359 15.10 -8.94 1.52
C PHE A 359 16.19 -9.07 2.60
N GLN A 360 16.48 -7.96 3.30
CA GLN A 360 17.43 -7.95 4.41
C GLN A 360 16.96 -8.82 5.58
N ARG A 361 15.65 -8.87 5.84
CA ARG A 361 15.05 -9.68 6.91
C ARG A 361 14.95 -11.16 6.50
N CYS A 362 14.64 -11.44 5.24
CA CYS A 362 14.51 -12.80 4.71
C CYS A 362 15.12 -12.88 3.28
N PRO A 363 16.41 -13.22 3.17
CA PRO A 363 17.10 -13.38 1.89
C PRO A 363 16.43 -14.36 0.93
N ASP A 364 15.80 -15.42 1.46
CA ASP A 364 15.13 -16.48 0.69
C ASP A 364 14.08 -15.92 -0.29
N PHE A 365 13.49 -14.75 0.02
CA PHE A 365 12.55 -14.07 -0.88
C PHE A 365 13.12 -13.81 -2.27
N ILE A 366 14.42 -13.56 -2.41
CA ILE A 366 15.06 -13.32 -3.72
C ILE A 366 14.98 -14.58 -4.57
N ALA A 367 15.23 -15.76 -3.98
CA ALA A 367 15.13 -17.03 -4.69
C ALA A 367 13.66 -17.37 -5.02
N LEU A 368 12.75 -17.17 -4.08
CA LEU A 368 11.31 -17.41 -4.28
C LEU A 368 10.72 -16.49 -5.36
N LEU A 369 11.18 -15.25 -5.44
CA LEU A 369 10.71 -14.23 -6.37
C LEU A 369 11.61 -14.08 -7.60
N LYS A 370 12.45 -15.08 -7.91
CA LYS A 370 13.41 -15.01 -9.03
C LYS A 370 12.76 -14.59 -10.35
N LYS A 371 11.58 -15.14 -10.67
CA LYS A 371 10.88 -14.85 -11.93
C LYS A 371 10.39 -13.40 -11.99
N PRO A 372 9.59 -12.90 -11.01
CA PRO A 372 9.25 -11.48 -10.94
C PRO A 372 10.47 -10.54 -10.99
N ILE A 373 11.58 -10.91 -10.36
CA ILE A 373 12.82 -10.11 -10.38
C ILE A 373 13.42 -10.07 -11.79
N ILE A 374 13.56 -11.22 -12.45
CA ILE A 374 14.10 -11.33 -13.82
C ILE A 374 13.23 -10.52 -14.80
N ASP A 375 11.91 -10.62 -14.69
CA ASP A 375 10.98 -9.87 -15.55
C ASP A 375 11.22 -8.36 -15.40
N ARG A 376 11.41 -7.87 -14.17
CA ARG A 376 11.68 -6.44 -13.90
C ARG A 376 13.06 -5.99 -14.35
N LEU A 377 14.06 -6.86 -14.34
CA LEU A 377 15.38 -6.57 -14.90
C LEU A 377 15.32 -6.42 -16.42
N GLY A 378 14.49 -7.22 -17.11
CA GLY A 378 14.29 -7.12 -18.56
C GLY A 378 13.70 -5.77 -19.00
N GLU A 379 12.89 -5.15 -18.14
CA GLU A 379 12.25 -3.84 -18.39
C GLU A 379 13.10 -2.63 -17.97
N ALA A 380 14.36 -2.84 -17.54
CA ALA A 380 15.16 -1.81 -16.87
C ALA A 380 15.41 -0.54 -17.70
N TYR A 381 15.31 -0.62 -19.04
CA TYR A 381 15.58 0.50 -19.95
C TYR A 381 14.33 1.22 -20.47
N ASP A 382 13.14 0.77 -20.10
CA ASP A 382 11.88 1.36 -20.56
C ASP A 382 11.65 2.77 -20.00
N SER A 383 11.96 2.97 -18.72
CA SER A 383 11.75 4.24 -18.01
C SER A 383 12.78 4.42 -16.87
N PRO A 384 13.09 5.67 -16.46
CA PRO A 384 14.04 5.91 -15.38
C PRO A 384 13.61 5.30 -14.04
N GLU A 385 12.30 5.21 -13.78
CA GLU A 385 11.73 4.57 -12.59
C GLU A 385 12.01 3.06 -12.57
N LYS A 386 11.86 2.41 -13.74
CA LYS A 386 12.19 0.99 -13.91
C LYS A 386 13.69 0.76 -13.81
N THR A 387 14.52 1.67 -14.33
CA THR A 387 15.97 1.62 -14.12
C THR A 387 16.34 1.68 -12.64
N GLU A 388 15.70 2.57 -11.86
CA GLU A 388 15.96 2.68 -10.42
C GLU A 388 15.58 1.40 -9.68
N LEU A 389 14.42 0.81 -9.98
CA LEU A 389 14.02 -0.48 -9.43
C LEU A 389 15.05 -1.58 -9.78
N ALA A 390 15.44 -1.69 -11.04
CA ALA A 390 16.41 -2.68 -11.50
C ALA A 390 17.77 -2.55 -10.80
N LEU A 391 18.21 -1.31 -10.52
CA LEU A 391 19.42 -1.06 -9.72
C LEU A 391 19.32 -1.67 -8.31
N GLN A 392 18.20 -1.41 -7.62
CA GLN A 392 18.00 -1.93 -6.27
C GLN A 392 17.88 -3.47 -6.26
N LEU A 393 17.25 -4.05 -7.28
CA LEU A 393 17.17 -5.51 -7.44
C LEU A 393 18.54 -6.13 -7.74
N CYS A 394 19.35 -5.51 -8.61
CA CYS A 394 20.73 -5.96 -8.86
C CYS A 394 21.56 -5.94 -7.57
N TRP A 395 21.43 -4.87 -6.77
CA TRP A 395 22.10 -4.78 -5.48
C TRP A 395 21.64 -5.91 -4.55
N ALA A 396 20.32 -6.13 -4.41
CA ALA A 396 19.77 -7.17 -3.54
C ALA A 396 20.23 -8.58 -3.95
N ILE A 397 20.22 -8.90 -5.25
CA ILE A 397 20.71 -10.18 -5.78
C ILE A 397 22.17 -10.40 -5.37
N GLY A 398 23.03 -9.40 -5.56
CA GLY A 398 24.45 -9.50 -5.21
C GLY A 398 24.68 -9.58 -3.71
N GLU A 399 24.02 -8.73 -2.93
CA GLU A 399 24.19 -8.62 -1.47
C GLU A 399 23.81 -9.91 -0.73
N HIS A 400 22.73 -10.54 -1.18
CA HIS A 400 22.15 -11.71 -0.52
C HIS A 400 22.44 -13.03 -1.26
N GLY A 401 23.41 -13.03 -2.19
CA GLY A 401 23.81 -14.24 -2.92
C GLY A 401 22.64 -14.92 -3.66
N GLY A 402 21.71 -14.15 -4.22
CA GLY A 402 20.56 -14.71 -4.97
C GLY A 402 19.57 -15.51 -4.12
N GLY A 403 19.58 -15.33 -2.79
CA GLY A 403 18.68 -16.00 -1.86
C GLY A 403 19.38 -16.76 -0.74
N GLY A 404 20.70 -16.91 -0.81
CA GLY A 404 21.51 -17.64 0.18
C GLY A 404 22.07 -18.95 -0.35
N GLU A 405 22.84 -19.65 0.49
CA GLU A 405 23.65 -20.83 0.09
C GLU A 405 22.82 -22.01 -0.41
N SER A 406 21.61 -22.18 0.12
CA SER A 406 20.69 -23.25 -0.27
C SER A 406 20.08 -23.09 -1.66
N HIS A 407 20.14 -21.89 -2.27
CA HIS A 407 19.39 -21.55 -3.48
C HIS A 407 20.25 -21.46 -4.74
N LYS A 408 21.15 -22.44 -4.94
CA LYS A 408 22.11 -22.47 -6.07
C LYS A 408 21.46 -22.36 -7.44
N ASP A 409 20.32 -23.03 -7.64
CA ASP A 409 19.62 -23.01 -8.93
C ASP A 409 19.01 -21.64 -9.22
N ALA A 410 18.38 -21.01 -8.23
CA ALA A 410 17.86 -19.66 -8.37
C ALA A 410 19.00 -18.65 -8.61
N ALA A 411 20.12 -18.78 -7.89
CA ALA A 411 21.30 -17.95 -8.12
C ALA A 411 21.84 -18.11 -9.55
N ARG A 412 21.88 -19.32 -10.10
CA ARG A 412 22.31 -19.56 -11.49
C ARG A 412 21.40 -18.87 -12.51
N GLU A 413 20.09 -18.97 -12.36
CA GLU A 413 19.12 -18.31 -13.24
C GLU A 413 19.20 -16.76 -13.14
N LEU A 414 19.34 -16.23 -11.92
CA LEU A 414 19.55 -14.80 -11.70
C LEU A 414 20.87 -14.33 -12.33
N PHE A 415 21.94 -15.12 -12.22
CA PHE A 415 23.21 -14.85 -12.89
C PHE A 415 23.04 -14.79 -14.40
N GLU A 416 22.32 -15.74 -14.99
CA GLU A 416 22.04 -15.79 -16.42
C GLU A 416 21.30 -14.56 -16.92
N SER A 417 20.31 -14.09 -16.16
CA SER A 417 19.59 -12.84 -16.46
C SER A 417 20.53 -11.63 -16.38
N LEU A 418 21.37 -11.51 -15.36
CA LEU A 418 22.35 -10.44 -15.23
C LEU A 418 23.40 -10.47 -16.35
N GLU A 419 23.85 -11.67 -16.73
CA GLU A 419 24.79 -11.89 -17.82
C GLU A 419 24.19 -11.50 -19.18
N LEU A 420 22.92 -11.84 -19.43
CA LEU A 420 22.20 -11.43 -20.62
C LEU A 420 22.13 -9.91 -20.72
N LEU A 421 21.66 -9.25 -19.66
CA LEU A 421 21.58 -7.79 -19.58
C LEU A 421 22.95 -7.14 -19.82
N LEU A 422 24.02 -7.72 -19.27
CA LEU A 422 25.39 -7.25 -19.52
C LEU A 422 25.77 -7.35 -21.00
N TYR A 423 25.53 -8.48 -21.66
CA TYR A 423 25.93 -8.72 -23.06
C TYR A 423 25.10 -7.92 -24.06
N GLU A 424 23.81 -7.73 -23.84
CA GLU A 424 22.95 -6.89 -24.69
C GLU A 424 23.49 -5.45 -24.75
N ASN A 425 23.95 -4.93 -23.62
CA ASN A 425 24.50 -3.58 -23.52
C ASN A 425 25.89 -3.46 -24.16
N ILE A 426 26.77 -4.44 -23.97
CA ILE A 426 28.08 -4.47 -24.64
C ILE A 426 27.90 -4.50 -26.16
N SER A 427 26.94 -5.30 -26.64
CA SER A 427 26.66 -5.45 -28.07
C SER A 427 26.06 -4.17 -28.67
N SER A 428 25.12 -3.54 -27.94
CA SER A 428 24.52 -2.26 -28.33
C SER A 428 25.56 -1.13 -28.42
N SER A 429 26.55 -1.11 -27.52
CA SER A 429 27.66 -0.15 -27.56
C SER A 429 28.55 -0.31 -28.80
N ARG A 430 28.71 -1.54 -29.31
CA ARG A 430 29.46 -1.83 -30.54
C ARG A 430 28.71 -1.47 -31.82
N LEU A 431 27.38 -1.67 -31.84
CA LEU A 431 26.52 -1.34 -32.98
C LEU A 431 26.19 0.16 -33.08
N GLY A 432 26.24 0.90 -31.96
CA GLY A 432 26.01 2.36 -31.91
C GLY A 432 27.13 3.23 -32.50
N LEU A 433 28.22 2.64 -32.98
CA LEU A 433 29.38 3.36 -33.54
C LEU A 433 29.26 3.74 -35.02
N ARG A 434 28.05 3.76 -35.61
CA ARG A 434 27.89 4.17 -37.02
C ARG A 434 26.77 5.17 -37.34
N GLN A 435 26.04 5.69 -36.36
CA GLN A 435 24.88 6.56 -36.66
C GLN A 435 24.59 7.70 -35.66
N ASP A 436 25.60 8.18 -34.93
CA ASP A 436 25.43 9.31 -33.99
C ASP A 436 26.21 10.58 -34.40
N SER A 437 26.82 10.63 -35.60
CA SER A 437 27.65 11.78 -36.03
C SER A 437 26.89 12.89 -36.78
N THR A 438 25.63 12.70 -37.16
CA THR A 438 24.88 13.75 -37.88
C THR A 438 23.39 13.63 -37.57
N LEU A 439 22.92 14.48 -36.66
CA LEU A 439 21.65 15.23 -36.71
C LEU A 439 21.18 15.49 -35.28
N ILE A 440 21.04 16.78 -35.02
CA ILE A 440 20.55 17.43 -33.81
C ILE A 440 19.21 16.80 -33.39
N SER A 441 19.11 16.28 -32.17
CA SER A 441 17.82 16.06 -31.52
C SER A 441 17.95 16.17 -29.99
N SER A 442 17.44 17.30 -29.51
CA SER A 442 17.30 17.68 -28.11
C SER A 442 16.51 16.62 -27.33
N GLY A 443 17.16 15.90 -26.41
CA GLY A 443 16.47 14.99 -25.47
C GLY A 443 17.26 13.76 -25.00
N ARG A 444 18.34 13.34 -25.69
CA ARG A 444 19.04 12.06 -25.41
C ARG A 444 20.20 12.10 -24.40
N GLY A 445 20.47 13.23 -23.75
CA GLY A 445 21.60 13.40 -22.82
C GLY A 445 21.52 12.60 -21.51
N SER A 446 20.31 12.26 -21.05
CA SER A 446 20.07 11.64 -19.73
C SER A 446 20.21 10.11 -19.70
N LEU A 447 20.09 9.42 -20.86
CA LEU A 447 20.12 7.95 -20.90
C LEU A 447 21.52 7.34 -20.83
N LYS A 448 22.58 8.05 -21.23
CA LYS A 448 23.95 7.50 -21.20
C LYS A 448 24.47 7.27 -19.76
N PRO A 449 24.29 8.21 -18.80
CA PRO A 449 24.70 8.02 -17.41
C PRO A 449 23.90 6.96 -16.64
N SER A 450 22.59 6.82 -16.92
CA SER A 450 21.75 5.83 -16.23
C SER A 450 22.11 4.41 -16.65
N LYS A 451 22.41 4.18 -17.93
CA LYS A 451 22.87 2.90 -18.47
C LYS A 451 24.18 2.44 -17.84
N SER A 452 25.17 3.32 -17.73
CA SER A 452 26.46 2.94 -17.15
C SER A 452 26.39 2.72 -15.63
N ARG A 453 25.51 3.45 -14.94
CA ARG A 453 25.18 3.19 -13.53
C ARG A 453 24.56 1.81 -13.35
N LEU A 454 23.62 1.39 -14.21
CA LEU A 454 23.05 0.04 -14.16
C LEU A 454 24.09 -1.04 -14.42
N LEU A 455 24.94 -0.88 -15.44
CA LEU A 455 26.02 -1.83 -15.71
C LEU A 455 27.02 -1.94 -14.56
N CYS A 456 27.32 -0.84 -13.87
CA CYS A 456 28.12 -0.85 -12.66
C CYS A 456 27.52 -1.77 -11.58
N PHE A 457 26.19 -1.72 -11.38
CA PHE A 457 25.50 -2.60 -10.42
C PHE A 457 25.47 -4.05 -10.88
N VAL A 458 25.24 -4.30 -12.16
CA VAL A 458 25.21 -5.65 -12.76
C VAL A 458 26.57 -6.32 -12.62
N VAL A 459 27.66 -5.61 -12.96
CA VAL A 459 29.05 -6.08 -12.80
C VAL A 459 29.34 -6.41 -11.32
N THR A 460 28.91 -5.57 -10.39
CA THR A 460 29.04 -5.83 -8.94
C THR A 460 28.21 -7.04 -8.51
N ALA A 461 26.97 -7.16 -8.97
CA ALA A 461 26.09 -8.27 -8.63
C ALA A 461 26.66 -9.61 -9.12
N ILE A 462 27.12 -9.67 -10.37
CA ILE A 462 27.83 -10.83 -10.94
C ILE A 462 29.04 -11.22 -10.07
N ALA A 463 29.84 -10.23 -9.67
CA ALA A 463 31.03 -10.48 -8.86
C ALA A 463 30.70 -10.99 -7.45
N LYS A 464 29.75 -10.37 -6.76
CA LYS A 464 29.28 -10.80 -5.44
C LYS A 464 28.65 -12.18 -5.49
N LEU A 465 27.77 -12.43 -6.46
CA LEU A 465 27.08 -13.71 -6.61
C LEU A 465 28.08 -14.85 -6.89
N ALA A 466 29.12 -14.62 -7.69
CA ALA A 466 30.17 -15.59 -7.95
C ALA A 466 31.16 -15.78 -6.78
N THR A 467 31.28 -14.77 -5.91
CA THR A 467 32.03 -14.88 -4.65
C THR A 467 31.26 -15.75 -3.67
N TYR A 468 29.93 -15.62 -3.65
CA TYR A 468 29.02 -16.39 -2.81
C TYR A 468 28.87 -17.85 -3.31
N HIS A 469 28.58 -18.03 -4.60
CA HIS A 469 28.38 -19.31 -5.28
C HIS A 469 29.56 -19.61 -6.21
N ARG A 470 30.55 -20.34 -5.71
CA ARG A 470 31.86 -20.55 -6.36
C ARG A 470 31.77 -21.24 -7.72
N GLU A 471 30.71 -22.00 -7.98
CA GLU A 471 30.44 -22.63 -9.28
C GLU A 471 30.21 -21.61 -10.42
N LEU A 472 29.81 -20.38 -10.08
CA LEU A 472 29.60 -19.30 -11.05
C LEU A 472 30.88 -18.54 -11.37
N LEU A 473 31.96 -18.75 -10.60
CA LEU A 473 33.23 -18.02 -10.74
C LEU A 473 33.85 -18.09 -12.14
N PRO A 474 33.95 -19.25 -12.82
CA PRO A 474 34.50 -19.31 -14.18
C PRO A 474 33.68 -18.47 -15.17
N ARG A 475 32.34 -18.53 -15.08
CA ARG A 475 31.44 -17.73 -15.94
C ARG A 475 31.63 -16.24 -15.65
N ALA A 476 31.62 -15.84 -14.38
CA ALA A 476 31.81 -14.44 -13.98
C ALA A 476 33.12 -13.85 -14.52
N ARG A 477 34.22 -14.60 -14.42
CA ARG A 477 35.52 -14.16 -14.98
C ARG A 477 35.43 -13.94 -16.49
N VAL A 478 34.73 -14.80 -17.23
CA VAL A 478 34.52 -14.62 -18.68
C VAL A 478 33.65 -13.39 -18.96
N SER A 479 32.54 -13.21 -18.25
CA SER A 479 31.64 -12.07 -18.44
C SER A 479 32.36 -10.74 -18.16
N LEU A 480 33.11 -10.65 -17.06
CA LEU A 480 33.90 -9.46 -16.70
C LEU A 480 35.07 -9.22 -17.66
N ALA A 481 35.77 -10.27 -18.09
CA ALA A 481 36.86 -10.14 -19.07
C ALA A 481 36.34 -9.63 -20.41
N LYS A 482 35.13 -10.02 -20.84
CA LYS A 482 34.50 -9.47 -22.03
C LYS A 482 34.23 -7.97 -21.88
N VAL A 483 33.75 -7.51 -20.73
CA VAL A 483 33.57 -6.06 -20.44
C VAL A 483 34.91 -5.33 -20.52
N ALA A 484 35.94 -5.84 -19.84
CA ALA A 484 37.26 -5.23 -19.82
C ALA A 484 37.87 -5.11 -21.24
N ARG A 485 37.66 -6.12 -22.09
CA ARG A 485 38.13 -6.14 -23.49
C ARG A 485 37.27 -5.31 -24.43
N SER A 486 35.97 -5.17 -24.16
CA SER A 486 35.06 -4.41 -25.03
C SER A 486 35.26 -2.90 -24.95
N ARG A 487 36.08 -2.39 -24.00
CA ARG A 487 36.28 -0.96 -23.74
C ARG A 487 34.94 -0.21 -23.74
N PRO A 488 34.06 -0.46 -22.74
CA PRO A 488 32.77 0.19 -22.70
C PRO A 488 32.95 1.70 -22.75
N SER A 489 31.97 2.39 -23.33
CA SER A 489 32.04 3.86 -23.50
C SER A 489 32.21 4.61 -22.17
N ASP A 490 31.89 3.99 -21.03
CA ASP A 490 32.07 4.54 -19.69
C ASP A 490 33.22 3.86 -18.95
N GLU A 491 34.23 4.66 -18.58
CA GLU A 491 35.43 4.23 -17.86
C GLU A 491 35.11 3.62 -16.48
N ARG A 492 34.04 4.04 -15.82
CA ARG A 492 33.66 3.53 -14.49
C ARG A 492 33.28 2.05 -14.54
N VAL A 493 32.56 1.65 -15.59
CA VAL A 493 32.16 0.25 -15.79
C VAL A 493 33.38 -0.61 -16.11
N TRP A 494 34.27 -0.10 -16.96
CA TRP A 494 35.52 -0.76 -17.32
C TRP A 494 36.43 -0.97 -16.12
N ARG A 495 36.70 0.09 -15.35
CA ARG A 495 37.61 0.07 -14.20
C ARG A 495 37.11 -0.90 -13.14
N ARG A 496 35.80 -0.86 -12.83
CA ARG A 496 35.15 -1.80 -11.91
C ARG A 496 35.27 -3.26 -12.35
N ALA A 497 35.09 -3.55 -13.64
CA ALA A 497 35.25 -4.91 -14.16
C ALA A 497 36.69 -5.42 -14.01
N LEU A 498 37.69 -4.56 -14.24
CA LEU A 498 39.10 -4.90 -14.01
C LEU A 498 39.41 -5.14 -12.53
N ASP A 499 38.93 -4.27 -11.64
CA ASP A 499 39.15 -4.40 -10.20
C ASP A 499 38.60 -5.74 -9.70
N TYR A 500 37.39 -6.13 -10.12
CA TYR A 500 36.82 -7.43 -9.75
C TYR A 500 37.53 -8.62 -10.39
N LEU A 501 38.03 -8.52 -11.61
CA LEU A 501 38.87 -9.57 -12.20
C LEU A 501 40.17 -9.78 -11.42
N GLY A 502 40.79 -8.68 -10.97
CA GLY A 502 41.97 -8.72 -10.11
C GLY A 502 41.64 -9.36 -8.76
N LEU A 503 40.57 -8.91 -8.12
CA LEU A 503 40.11 -9.39 -6.82
C LEU A 503 39.75 -10.89 -6.84
N MET A 504 39.12 -11.37 -7.91
CA MET A 504 38.77 -12.78 -8.10
C MET A 504 39.99 -13.71 -8.25
N ASN A 505 41.22 -13.20 -8.36
CA ASN A 505 42.43 -14.01 -8.28
C ASN A 505 42.79 -14.36 -6.82
N GLU A 506 42.27 -13.61 -5.85
CA GLU A 506 42.55 -13.73 -4.43
C GLU A 506 41.26 -14.05 -3.65
N PRO A 507 40.83 -15.32 -3.54
CA PRO A 507 39.50 -15.69 -3.04
C PRO A 507 39.21 -15.21 -1.61
N ALA A 508 40.22 -15.17 -0.74
CA ALA A 508 40.08 -14.73 0.64
C ALA A 508 39.76 -13.23 0.74
N ILE A 509 40.50 -12.41 -0.01
CA ILE A 509 40.28 -10.97 -0.09
C ILE A 509 38.94 -10.68 -0.79
N CYS A 510 38.64 -11.44 -1.86
CA CYS A 510 37.37 -11.35 -2.58
C CYS A 510 36.17 -11.60 -1.66
N LEU A 511 36.20 -12.66 -0.86
CA LEU A 511 35.15 -12.96 0.11
C LEU A 511 35.04 -11.89 1.19
N SER A 512 36.16 -11.33 1.63
CA SER A 512 36.15 -10.27 2.65
C SER A 512 35.59 -8.94 2.14
N VAL A 513 35.74 -8.63 0.84
CA VAL A 513 35.28 -7.38 0.23
C VAL A 513 33.88 -7.50 -0.39
N LEU A 514 33.60 -8.63 -1.05
CA LEU A 514 32.37 -8.87 -1.82
C LEU A 514 31.43 -9.91 -1.17
N GLY A 515 31.86 -10.55 -0.09
CA GLY A 515 31.02 -11.47 0.66
C GLY A 515 29.81 -10.79 1.31
N PRO A 516 28.86 -11.60 1.78
CA PRO A 516 27.64 -11.10 2.41
C PRO A 516 27.99 -10.26 3.65
N SER A 517 27.41 -9.06 3.75
CA SER A 517 27.62 -8.19 4.92
C SER A 517 26.92 -8.69 6.18
N GLN A 518 25.94 -9.58 6.03
CA GLN A 518 25.20 -10.18 7.15
C GLN A 518 25.81 -11.50 7.61
N HIS A 519 26.15 -11.53 8.89
CA HIS A 519 26.48 -12.72 9.67
C HIS A 519 25.20 -13.50 9.96
N SER A 520 24.56 -14.06 8.94
CA SER A 520 23.37 -14.88 9.16
C SER A 520 23.78 -16.23 9.78
N ARG A 521 23.50 -16.37 11.08
CA ARG A 521 23.26 -17.62 11.80
C ARG A 521 24.37 -18.68 11.89
N ALA A 522 25.53 -18.49 11.27
CA ALA A 522 26.70 -19.34 11.47
C ALA A 522 27.54 -18.82 12.65
N PRO A 523 27.95 -19.64 13.63
CA PRO A 523 28.78 -19.20 14.77
C PRO A 523 30.22 -18.84 14.39
N MET A 524 30.62 -19.01 13.11
CA MET A 524 32.01 -18.90 12.70
C MET A 524 32.18 -18.03 11.44
N PRO A 525 33.11 -17.06 11.46
CA PRO A 525 33.51 -16.35 10.25
C PRO A 525 34.17 -17.32 9.25
N ASN A 526 33.88 -17.12 7.96
CA ASN A 526 34.41 -17.97 6.90
C ASN A 526 35.96 -17.94 6.90
N PRO A 527 36.62 -19.08 6.60
CA PRO A 527 38.09 -19.16 6.55
C PRO A 527 38.71 -18.10 5.63
N GLY A 528 39.69 -17.36 6.15
CA GLY A 528 40.44 -16.35 5.39
C GLY A 528 39.79 -14.97 5.34
N THR A 529 38.70 -14.72 6.08
CA THR A 529 38.05 -13.41 6.09
C THR A 529 38.84 -12.43 6.95
N VAL A 530 39.12 -11.22 6.43
CA VAL A 530 39.81 -10.15 7.16
C VAL A 530 38.79 -9.37 8.00
N ASN A 531 39.07 -9.20 9.29
CA ASN A 531 38.26 -8.36 10.16
C ASN A 531 38.69 -6.89 10.02
N TRP A 532 38.00 -6.15 9.14
CA TRP A 532 38.34 -4.76 8.86
C TRP A 532 38.11 -3.80 10.03
N SER A 533 37.29 -4.17 11.02
CA SER A 533 37.09 -3.36 12.24
C SER A 533 38.31 -3.35 13.16
N GLU A 534 39.17 -4.37 13.06
CA GLU A 534 40.48 -4.46 13.75
C GLU A 534 41.63 -3.92 12.88
N GLY A 535 41.30 -3.13 11.85
CA GLY A 535 42.25 -2.27 11.14
C GLY A 535 43.46 -3.02 10.56
N GLY A 536 43.26 -3.93 9.62
CA GLY A 536 44.34 -4.49 8.78
C GLY A 536 45.44 -5.25 9.52
N THR A 537 45.29 -5.54 10.81
CA THR A 537 46.33 -6.21 11.62
C THR A 537 46.09 -7.69 11.82
N LYS A 538 44.86 -8.19 11.63
CA LYS A 538 44.47 -9.58 11.91
C LYS A 538 43.77 -10.25 10.72
N MET A 539 44.14 -11.50 10.46
CA MET A 539 43.49 -12.38 9.47
C MET A 539 43.01 -13.66 10.16
N ILE A 540 41.78 -14.08 9.89
CA ILE A 540 41.22 -15.30 10.48
C ILE A 540 41.62 -16.50 9.61
N ALA A 541 42.51 -17.35 10.12
CA ALA A 541 42.97 -18.56 9.42
C ALA A 541 42.45 -19.82 10.13
N HIS A 542 41.66 -20.66 9.42
CA HIS A 542 41.17 -21.96 9.92
C HIS A 542 42.00 -23.15 9.42
N ILE A 543 43.20 -22.92 8.89
CA ILE A 543 44.16 -24.00 8.63
C ILE A 543 44.85 -24.27 9.98
N PRO A 544 44.90 -25.51 10.48
CA PRO A 544 45.69 -25.76 11.67
C PRO A 544 47.19 -25.69 11.29
N PHE A 545 47.84 -24.60 11.70
CA PHE A 545 49.22 -24.28 11.33
C PHE A 545 50.29 -25.12 12.06
N TYR A 546 49.93 -26.21 12.75
CA TYR A 546 50.91 -27.20 13.22
C TYR A 546 51.79 -27.74 12.07
N ILE A 547 51.34 -27.57 10.82
CA ILE A 547 52.07 -27.95 9.59
C ILE A 547 53.17 -26.96 9.19
N LEU A 548 53.14 -25.71 9.67
CA LEU A 548 54.04 -24.64 9.17
C LEU A 548 55.08 -24.14 10.18
N ALA A 549 55.03 -24.56 11.46
CA ALA A 549 56.06 -24.20 12.44
C ALA A 549 56.19 -25.12 13.67
N GLU A 550 55.57 -26.31 13.71
CA GLU A 550 55.62 -27.23 14.87
C GLU A 550 55.27 -26.60 16.24
N GLN A 551 54.47 -25.53 16.29
CA GLN A 551 53.95 -25.00 17.56
C GLN A 551 52.56 -25.55 17.85
N GLU A 552 52.44 -26.28 18.96
CA GLU A 552 51.18 -26.79 19.50
C GLU A 552 50.36 -25.64 20.08
N GLY A 553 49.14 -25.45 19.55
CA GLY A 553 48.16 -24.48 20.04
C GLY A 553 46.74 -24.89 19.64
N PRO A 554 45.69 -24.37 20.31
CA PRO A 554 44.30 -24.68 19.99
C PRO A 554 43.97 -24.41 18.51
N PRO A 555 43.02 -25.15 17.92
CA PRO A 555 42.76 -25.15 16.47
C PRO A 555 42.21 -23.84 15.88
N PHE A 556 41.97 -22.82 16.71
CA PHE A 556 41.46 -21.51 16.30
C PHE A 556 42.31 -20.42 16.97
N HIS A 557 43.08 -19.67 16.20
CA HIS A 557 43.91 -18.56 16.67
C HIS A 557 43.78 -17.35 15.74
N ASP A 558 43.59 -16.17 16.33
CA ASP A 558 43.71 -14.90 15.63
C ASP A 558 45.19 -14.54 15.48
N PHE A 559 45.70 -14.46 14.25
CA PHE A 559 47.10 -14.12 13.98
C PHE A 559 47.25 -12.69 13.46
N SER A 560 48.39 -12.07 13.79
CA SER A 560 48.78 -10.79 13.22
C SER A 560 49.49 -10.98 11.88
N PHE A 561 49.39 -10.03 10.94
CA PHE A 561 50.14 -10.06 9.67
C PHE A 561 51.66 -10.15 9.86
N SER A 562 52.19 -9.68 11.01
CA SER A 562 53.61 -9.82 11.36
C SER A 562 54.04 -11.26 11.64
N ASP A 563 53.09 -12.15 11.91
CA ASP A 563 53.37 -13.55 12.25
C ASP A 563 53.53 -14.41 10.97
N VAL A 564 53.00 -13.92 9.84
CA VAL A 564 52.98 -14.64 8.55
C VAL A 564 54.05 -14.13 7.58
N LEU A 565 54.40 -12.84 7.67
CA LEU A 565 55.40 -12.23 6.79
C LEU A 565 56.74 -12.12 7.54
N PRO A 566 57.83 -12.77 7.06
CA PRO A 566 59.13 -12.62 7.69
C PRO A 566 59.55 -11.15 7.62
N ARG A 567 59.84 -10.57 8.80
CA ARG A 567 60.42 -9.22 8.90
C ARG A 567 61.72 -9.21 8.06
N ARG A 568 61.77 -8.33 7.07
CA ARG A 568 63.01 -8.02 6.34
C ARG A 568 64.04 -7.43 7.28
#